data_AF-A0A968RN85-F1
#
_entry.id   AF-A0A968RN85-F1
#
_cell.length_a   1.000
_cell.length_b   1.000
_cell.length_c   1.000
_cell.angle_alpha   90.00
_cell.angle_beta   90.00
_cell.angle_gamma   90.00
#
_symmetry.space_group_name_H-M   'P 1'
#
loop_
_entity.id
_entity.type
_entity.pdbx_description
1 polymer ?
#
loop_
_entity_poly.entity_id
_entity_poly.type
_entity_poly.pdbx_seq_one_letter_code
_entity_poly.pdbx_strand_id
1 'polypeptide(L)' 'DRFRVAVVIDGKKVATADDFNKKSAEQMASERAMHSLGILTED' A
#
# COMPACT_ATOMS: atom_id res chain seq x y z
N ASP A 1 -8.94 14.07 10.19
CA ASP A 1 -8.16 12.86 10.52
C ASP A 1 -7.77 12.14 9.25
N ARG A 2 -6.56 11.57 9.19
CA ARG A 2 -6.11 10.75 8.04
C ARG A 2 -5.74 9.36 8.54
N PHE A 3 -6.04 8.35 7.74
CA PHE A 3 -5.53 7.00 7.90
C PHE A 3 -4.17 6.91 7.22
N ARG A 4 -3.20 6.31 7.90
CA ARG A 4 -1.92 5.91 7.31
C ARG A 4 -1.80 4.40 7.43
N VAL A 5 -1.70 3.72 6.30
CA VAL A 5 -1.66 2.25 6.20
C VAL A 5 -0.31 1.81 5.66
N ALA A 6 0.19 0.68 6.15
CA ALA A 6 1.42 0.06 5.70
C ALA A 6 1.17 -1.41 5.36
N VAL A 7 1.76 -1.88 4.25
CA VAL A 7 1.82 -3.31 3.92
C VAL A 7 3.14 -3.86 4.44
N VAL A 8 3.07 -4.90 5.26
CA VAL A 8 4.23 -5.57 5.87
C VAL A 8 4.21 -7.04 5.49
N ILE A 9 5.31 -7.54 4.92
CA ILE A 9 5.51 -8.94 4.53
C ILE A 9 6.83 -9.39 5.16
N ASP A 10 6.81 -10.54 5.85
CA ASP A 10 7.98 -11.08 6.56
C ASP A 10 8.66 -10.08 7.50
N GLY A 11 7.86 -9.27 8.19
CA GLY A 11 8.34 -8.22 9.10
C GLY A 11 8.96 -7.00 8.40
N LYS A 12 9.00 -6.97 7.06
CA LYS A 12 9.51 -5.84 6.28
C LYS A 12 8.37 -5.02 5.70
N LYS A 13 8.45 -3.70 5.87
CA LYS A 13 7.50 -2.75 5.30
C LYS A 13 7.75 -2.60 3.80
N VAL A 14 6.76 -3.02 3.00
CA VAL A 14 6.85 -3.03 1.52
C VAL A 14 6.29 -1.74 0.92
N ALA A 15 5.15 -1.25 1.43
CA ALA A 15 4.54 -0.02 0.94
C ALA A 15 3.76 0.70 2.04
N THR A 16 3.46 1.99 1.80
CA THR A 16 2.59 2.80 2.65
C THR A 16 1.71 3.73 1.83
N ALA A 17 0.53 4.05 2.34
CA ALA A 17 -0.33 5.10 1.77
C ALA A 17 -1.13 5.81 2.87
N ASP A 18 -1.49 7.06 2.61
CA ASP A 18 -2.33 7.89 3.47
C ASP A 18 -3.54 8.45 2.72
N ASP A 19 -4.69 8.47 3.38
CA ASP A 19 -5.94 8.98 2.84
C ASP A 19 -6.89 9.40 3.98
N PHE A 20 -7.88 10.25 3.69
CA PHE A 20 -8.96 10.57 4.64
C PHE A 20 -9.96 9.41 4.81
N ASN A 21 -10.01 8.47 3.86
CA ASN A 21 -10.81 7.26 3.89
C ASN A 21 -9.94 6.02 4.11
N LYS A 22 -10.29 5.21 5.12
CA LYS A 22 -9.53 4.00 5.48
C LYS A 22 -9.42 3.00 4.33
N LYS A 23 -10.52 2.73 3.63
CA LYS A 23 -10.56 1.77 2.51
C LYS A 23 -9.69 2.26 1.35
N SER A 24 -9.73 3.57 1.06
CA SER A 24 -8.85 4.19 0.06
C SER A 24 -7.37 4.00 0.41
N ALA A 25 -6.98 4.30 1.66
CA ALA A 25 -5.60 4.11 2.13
C ALA A 25 -5.15 2.64 2.03
N GLU A 26 -6.03 1.67 2.35
CA GLU A 26 -5.74 0.24 2.22
C GLU A 26 -5.55 -0.19 0.76
N GLN A 27 -6.42 0.27 -0.14
CA GLN A 27 -6.32 -0.03 -1.58
C GLN A 27 -5.03 0.52 -2.18
N MET A 28 -4.71 1.79 -1.93
CA MET A 28 -3.48 2.42 -2.42
C MET A 28 -2.22 1.75 -1.85
N ALA A 29 -2.21 1.38 -0.56
CA ALA A 29 -1.06 0.71 0.04
C ALA A 29 -0.85 -0.68 -0.59
N SER A 30 -1.94 -1.40 -0.89
CA SER A 30 -1.90 -2.71 -1.56
C SER A 30 -1.38 -2.60 -2.99
N GLU A 31 -1.91 -1.67 -3.78
CA GLU A 31 -1.48 -1.43 -5.16
C GLU A 31 0.02 -1.09 -5.25
N ARG A 32 0.48 -0.14 -4.41
CA ARG A 32 1.90 0.19 -4.30
C ARG A 32 2.76 -1.01 -3.90
N ALA A 33 2.26 -1.90 -3.04
CA ALA A 33 2.97 -3.12 -2.68
C ALA A 33 3.07 -4.09 -3.86
N MET A 34 2.00 -4.26 -4.64
CA MET A 34 2.00 -5.13 -5.83
C MET A 34 2.99 -4.64 -6.89
N HIS A 35 3.09 -3.33 -7.12
CA HIS A 35 4.14 -2.77 -7.97
C HIS A 35 5.55 -2.98 -7.40
N SER A 36 5.73 -2.74 -6.09
CA SER A 36 7.04 -2.91 -5.42
C SER A 36 7.54 -4.36 -5.43
N LEU A 37 6.62 -5.33 -5.47
CA LEU A 37 6.91 -6.76 -5.56
C LEU A 37 7.06 -7.26 -7.00
N GLY A 38 6.84 -6.39 -8.01
CA GLY A 38 6.89 -6.77 -9.43
C GLY A 38 5.72 -7.66 -9.86
N ILE A 39 4.61 -7.67 -9.13
CA ILE A 39 3.40 -8.43 -9.48
C ILE A 39 2.58 -7.68 -10.53
N LEU A 40 2.50 -6.35 -10.40
CA LEU A 40 1.92 -5.45 -11.40
C LEU A 40 3.03 -4.67 -12.09
N THR A 41 3.05 -4.70 -13.42
CA THR A 41 3.88 -3.84 -14.25
C THR A 41 3.13 -2.55 -14.57
N GLU A 42 3.84 -1.44 -14.75
CA GLU A 42 3.26 -0.27 -15.42
C GLU A 42 3.14 -0.61 -16.91
N ASP A 43 1.94 -0.49 -17.48
CA ASP A 43 1.69 -0.67 -18.93
C ASP A 43 2.31 0.46 -19.77
#